data_AF-B0SNT0-F1
#
_entry.id   AF-B0SNT0-F1
#
_cell.length_a   1.000
_cell.length_b   1.000
_cell.length_c   1.000
_cell.angle_alpha   90.00
_cell.angle_beta   90.00
_cell.angle_gamma   90.00
#
_symmetry.space_group_name_H-M   'P 1'
#
loop_
_entity.id
_entity.type
_entity.pdbx_description
1 polymer ?
#
loop_
_entity_poly.entity_id
_entity_poly.type
_entity_poly.pdbx_seq_one_letter_code
_entity_poly.pdbx_strand_id
1 'polypeptide(L)'
;MTDSLGNGIPYSDWVCGLKFQIHLVPKSILLICFSFGIQACQSPELGNACDPGSESFRSFYLARILFDDDREVCGSVAPNKSICDMDPLSIIQPRRWKYVSAEMRKQAAFGTDPMSFETIVQPNAGAAKWLGGVLTDQEKIYSIPYNRSDILTIDPSENSFSNFESGASGAALWEGAVLAPNGKIYAIPRDSS
;
A
#
# COMPACT_ATOMS: atom_id res chain seq x y z
N MET A 1 -32.03 11.87 -9.46
CA MET A 1 -32.27 10.47 -9.04
C MET A 1 -33.37 10.50 -8.01
N THR A 2 -34.51 9.84 -8.28
CA THR A 2 -35.55 9.58 -7.27
C THR A 2 -35.13 8.36 -6.46
N ASP A 3 -35.52 8.30 -5.19
CA ASP A 3 -35.41 7.05 -4.45
C ASP A 3 -36.38 6.00 -5.01
N SER A 4 -36.28 4.76 -4.51
CA SER A 4 -37.10 3.60 -4.91
C SER A 4 -38.60 3.76 -4.60
N LEU A 5 -39.03 4.92 -4.10
CA LEU A 5 -40.43 5.28 -3.86
C LEU A 5 -40.91 6.47 -4.72
N GLY A 6 -40.08 6.97 -5.64
CA GLY A 6 -40.49 7.99 -6.61
C GLY A 6 -40.57 9.40 -6.04
N ASN A 7 -40.07 9.65 -4.82
CA ASN A 7 -40.06 11.00 -4.24
C ASN A 7 -38.74 11.72 -4.60
N GLY A 8 -38.86 12.97 -5.06
CA GLY A 8 -37.72 13.84 -5.34
C GLY A 8 -37.07 14.34 -4.05
N ILE A 9 -35.75 14.19 -3.93
CA ILE A 9 -34.95 14.69 -2.82
C ILE A 9 -34.83 16.22 -2.96
N PRO A 10 -35.15 17.04 -1.93
CA PRO A 10 -35.07 18.49 -2.04
C PRO A 10 -33.63 18.94 -1.78
N TYR A 11 -32.87 19.23 -2.84
CA TYR A 11 -31.64 20.03 -2.74
C TYR A 11 -31.97 21.47 -3.15
N SER A 12 -31.93 22.38 -2.19
CA SER A 12 -32.22 23.80 -2.38
C SER A 12 -30.94 24.63 -2.17
N ASP A 13 -30.09 24.70 -3.19
CA ASP A 13 -29.04 25.72 -3.27
C ASP A 13 -29.26 26.55 -4.54
N TRP A 14 -30.06 27.62 -4.41
CA TRP A 14 -30.31 28.60 -5.47
C TRP A 14 -29.32 29.76 -5.32
N VAL A 15 -28.29 29.84 -6.16
CA VAL A 15 -27.44 31.03 -6.23
C VAL A 15 -28.06 32.03 -7.21
N CYS A 16 -28.86 32.98 -6.70
CA CYS A 16 -29.39 34.10 -7.47
C CYS A 16 -28.46 35.32 -7.32
N GLY A 17 -27.80 35.75 -8.41
CA GLY A 17 -27.07 37.01 -8.45
C GLY A 17 -27.97 38.17 -8.89
N LEU A 18 -28.17 39.19 -8.05
CA LEU A 18 -28.82 40.45 -8.46
C LEU A 18 -27.85 41.28 -9.30
N LYS A 19 -28.27 41.69 -10.50
CA LYS A 19 -27.54 42.67 -11.33
C LYS A 19 -28.34 43.97 -11.42
N PHE A 20 -27.85 45.04 -10.79
CA PHE A 20 -28.43 46.39 -10.89
C PHE A 20 -27.86 47.10 -12.13
N GLN A 21 -28.72 47.56 -13.04
CA GLN A 21 -28.36 48.45 -14.14
C GLN A 21 -29.07 49.79 -13.95
N ILE A 22 -28.29 50.88 -13.81
CA ILE A 22 -28.79 52.25 -13.70
C ILE A 22 -28.58 52.92 -15.05
N HIS A 23 -29.67 53.28 -15.75
CA HIS A 23 -29.60 54.11 -16.95
C HIS A 23 -29.89 55.57 -16.59
N LEU A 24 -28.89 56.43 -16.79
CA LEU A 24 -29.02 57.88 -16.66
C LEU A 24 -29.43 58.47 -18.02
N VAL A 25 -30.61 59.07 -18.08
CA VAL A 25 -31.11 59.79 -19.27
C VAL A 25 -30.65 61.25 -19.20
N PRO A 26 -30.10 61.84 -20.28
CA PRO A 26 -29.60 63.20 -20.21
C PRO A 26 -30.73 64.23 -20.39
N LYS A 27 -30.70 65.19 -19.45
CA LYS A 27 -31.34 66.52 -19.44
C LYS A 27 -32.82 66.58 -19.04
N SER A 28 -32.98 67.24 -17.90
CA SER A 28 -34.18 67.91 -17.40
C SER A 28 -35.26 66.97 -16.85
N ILE A 29 -35.27 66.82 -15.52
CA ILE A 29 -36.16 66.01 -14.67
C ILE A 29 -35.63 64.59 -14.41
N LEU A 30 -35.13 64.38 -13.19
CA LEU A 30 -34.56 63.12 -12.69
C LEU A 30 -35.69 62.12 -12.38
N LEU A 31 -36.02 61.26 -13.33
CA LEU A 31 -36.91 60.10 -13.13
C LEU A 31 -36.06 58.82 -13.05
N ILE A 32 -35.95 58.25 -11.85
CA ILE A 32 -35.24 56.98 -11.60
C ILE A 32 -36.23 55.83 -11.85
N CYS A 33 -36.13 55.16 -12.99
CA CYS A 33 -36.89 53.94 -13.26
C CYS A 33 -36.12 52.72 -12.76
N PHE A 34 -36.63 52.05 -11.71
CA PHE A 34 -36.15 50.74 -11.28
C PHE A 34 -36.91 49.64 -12.03
N SER A 35 -36.30 49.05 -13.04
CA SER A 35 -36.82 47.86 -13.71
C SER A 35 -36.38 46.60 -12.96
N PHE A 36 -37.31 45.99 -12.20
CA PHE A 36 -37.13 44.64 -11.66
C PHE A 36 -37.38 43.61 -12.77
N GLY A 37 -36.32 43.14 -13.42
CA GLY A 37 -36.37 41.97 -14.28
C GLY A 37 -36.20 40.70 -13.46
N ILE A 38 -37.22 39.86 -13.37
CA ILE A 38 -37.07 38.49 -12.87
C ILE A 38 -36.35 37.71 -13.97
N GLN A 39 -35.03 37.61 -13.88
CA GLN A 39 -34.28 36.73 -14.75
C GLN A 39 -34.62 35.30 -14.34
N ALA A 40 -35.17 34.52 -15.26
CA ALA A 40 -35.54 33.13 -15.04
C ALA A 40 -34.39 32.40 -14.35
N CYS A 41 -34.67 31.76 -13.21
CA CYS A 41 -33.72 30.87 -12.56
C CYS A 41 -33.53 29.68 -13.49
N GLN A 42 -32.38 29.62 -14.16
CA GLN A 42 -31.97 28.40 -14.85
C GLN A 42 -31.66 27.39 -13.75
N SER A 43 -32.37 26.26 -13.75
CA SER A 43 -31.97 25.11 -12.93
C SER A 43 -30.48 24.89 -13.16
N PRO A 44 -29.65 24.60 -12.14
CA PRO A 44 -28.32 24.09 -12.42
C PRO A 44 -28.54 22.94 -13.39
N GLU A 45 -28.01 23.07 -14.61
CA GLU A 45 -28.19 22.01 -15.59
C GLU A 45 -27.76 20.74 -14.86
N LEU A 46 -28.58 19.69 -14.93
CA LEU A 46 -28.14 18.36 -14.53
C LEU A 46 -27.00 18.05 -15.49
N GLY A 47 -25.82 18.57 -15.15
CA GLY A 47 -24.65 18.60 -15.99
C GLY A 47 -24.37 17.15 -16.30
N ASN A 48 -24.22 16.87 -17.59
CA ASN A 48 -23.92 15.55 -18.08
C ASN A 48 -22.92 14.89 -17.13
N ALA A 49 -23.27 13.73 -16.56
CA ALA A 49 -22.42 13.00 -15.63
C ALA A 49 -21.09 12.55 -16.26
N CYS A 50 -20.89 12.84 -17.55
CA CYS A 50 -19.69 12.65 -18.33
C CYS A 50 -19.02 13.96 -18.80
N ASP A 51 -19.47 15.14 -18.37
CA ASP A 51 -18.84 16.43 -18.69
C ASP A 51 -17.78 16.79 -17.64
N PRO A 52 -16.46 16.77 -17.98
CA PRO A 52 -15.38 17.10 -17.06
C PRO A 52 -15.45 18.53 -16.51
N GLY A 53 -16.10 19.45 -17.24
CA GLY A 53 -16.27 20.84 -16.83
C GLY A 53 -17.35 21.05 -15.76
N SER A 54 -18.19 20.05 -15.51
CA SER A 54 -19.31 20.15 -14.58
C SER A 54 -18.93 19.90 -13.12
N GLU A 55 -19.54 20.63 -12.20
CA GLU A 55 -19.36 20.45 -10.76
C GLU A 55 -19.89 19.08 -10.27
N SER A 56 -20.94 18.57 -10.92
CA SER A 56 -21.49 17.24 -10.68
C SER A 56 -20.48 16.14 -11.02
N PHE A 57 -19.80 16.23 -12.17
CA PHE A 57 -18.73 15.30 -12.52
C PHE A 57 -17.57 15.37 -11.53
N ARG A 58 -17.13 16.57 -11.14
CA ARG A 58 -16.01 16.74 -10.19
C ARG A 58 -16.34 16.15 -8.83
N SER A 59 -17.55 16.38 -8.32
CA SER A 59 -18.01 15.84 -7.04
C SER A 59 -18.14 14.31 -7.08
N PHE A 60 -18.71 13.79 -8.17
CA PHE A 60 -18.83 12.35 -8.39
C PHE A 60 -17.45 11.68 -8.53
N TYR A 61 -16.54 12.28 -9.30
CA TYR A 61 -15.19 11.77 -9.52
C TYR A 61 -14.36 11.80 -8.21
N LEU A 62 -14.48 12.86 -7.41
CA LEU A 62 -13.82 12.95 -6.10
C LEU A 62 -14.32 11.86 -5.15
N ALA A 63 -15.63 11.65 -5.06
CA ALA A 63 -16.19 10.57 -4.24
C ALA A 63 -15.64 9.20 -4.66
N ARG A 64 -15.48 8.97 -5.97
CA ARG A 64 -14.93 7.70 -6.48
C ARG A 64 -13.46 7.48 -6.11
N ILE A 65 -12.66 8.54 -6.05
CA ILE A 65 -11.30 8.46 -5.50
C ILE A 65 -11.35 8.13 -4.00
N LEU A 66 -12.23 8.78 -3.24
CA LEU A 66 -12.35 8.57 -1.78
C LEU A 66 -12.85 7.17 -1.42
N PHE A 67 -13.68 6.56 -2.26
CA PHE A 67 -14.26 5.23 -2.05
C PHE A 67 -13.56 4.12 -2.86
N ASP A 68 -12.42 4.40 -3.49
CA ASP A 68 -11.67 3.45 -4.32
C ASP A 68 -12.55 2.73 -5.37
N ASP A 69 -13.41 3.48 -6.08
CA ASP A 69 -14.29 2.94 -7.12
C ASP A 69 -13.56 2.77 -8.46
N ASP A 70 -13.22 1.53 -8.77
CA ASP A 70 -12.41 1.12 -9.92
C ASP A 70 -13.18 0.90 -11.22
N ARG A 71 -14.48 1.23 -11.26
CA ARG A 71 -15.31 1.10 -12.47
C ARG A 71 -14.88 2.11 -13.53
N GLU A 72 -15.26 1.87 -14.78
CA GLU A 72 -15.16 2.90 -15.82
C GLU A 72 -16.49 3.64 -15.88
N VAL A 73 -16.47 4.96 -15.69
CA VAL A 73 -17.64 5.81 -15.89
C VAL A 73 -17.22 6.95 -16.79
N CYS A 74 -17.88 7.08 -17.94
CA CYS A 74 -17.59 8.13 -18.92
C CYS A 74 -16.14 8.10 -19.45
N GLY A 75 -15.54 6.91 -19.57
CA GLY A 75 -14.15 6.73 -19.99
C GLY A 75 -13.10 7.19 -18.96
N SER A 76 -13.53 7.67 -17.79
CA SER A 76 -12.66 8.07 -16.70
C SER A 76 -12.44 6.91 -15.73
N VAL A 77 -11.16 6.61 -15.49
CA VAL A 77 -10.70 5.65 -14.47
C VAL A 77 -10.15 6.49 -13.31
N ALA A 78 -10.56 6.20 -12.08
CA ALA A 78 -9.98 6.85 -10.92
C ALA A 78 -8.48 6.47 -10.83
N PRO A 79 -7.57 7.42 -10.55
CA PRO A 79 -6.16 7.09 -10.37
C PRO A 79 -6.01 6.08 -9.23
N ASN A 80 -5.48 4.90 -9.55
CA ASN A 80 -5.24 3.89 -8.53
C ASN A 80 -4.08 4.32 -7.65
N LYS A 81 -4.27 4.20 -6.33
CA LYS A 81 -3.19 4.29 -5.37
C LYS A 81 -2.16 3.19 -5.67
N SER A 82 -0.87 3.45 -5.43
CA SER A 82 0.14 2.40 -5.52
C SER A 82 -0.23 1.25 -4.60
N ILE A 83 -0.09 0.01 -5.06
CA ILE A 83 -0.32 -1.18 -4.22
C ILE A 83 0.61 -1.16 -3.00
N CYS A 84 1.79 -0.53 -3.11
CA CYS A 84 2.77 -0.42 -2.04
C CYS A 84 2.33 0.50 -0.89
N ASP A 85 1.38 1.39 -1.13
CA ASP A 85 0.86 2.36 -0.13
C ASP A 85 -0.49 1.93 0.45
N MET A 86 -0.89 0.67 0.20
CA MET A 86 -2.14 0.08 0.66
C MET A 86 -1.91 -0.83 1.87
N ASP A 87 -2.95 -0.95 2.70
CA ASP A 87 -2.98 -1.91 3.80
C ASP A 87 -2.98 -3.35 3.28
N PRO A 88 -2.25 -4.31 3.91
CA PRO A 88 -2.18 -5.70 3.45
C PRO A 88 -3.55 -6.39 3.28
N LEU A 89 -4.51 -6.14 4.19
CA LEU A 89 -5.85 -6.75 4.12
C LEU A 89 -6.69 -6.15 2.98
N SER A 90 -6.40 -4.92 2.58
CA SER A 90 -7.02 -4.29 1.43
C SER A 90 -6.47 -4.83 0.10
N ILE A 91 -5.19 -5.20 0.04
CA ILE A 91 -4.51 -5.72 -1.16
C ILE A 91 -5.00 -7.12 -1.53
N ILE A 92 -5.22 -7.99 -0.54
CA ILE A 92 -5.64 -9.39 -0.76
C ILE A 92 -7.08 -9.55 -1.25
N GLN A 93 -7.84 -8.45 -1.34
CA GLN A 93 -9.22 -8.50 -1.83
C GLN A 93 -9.24 -8.92 -3.30
N PRO A 94 -10.13 -9.86 -3.71
CA PRO A 94 -10.17 -10.36 -5.10
C PRO A 94 -10.28 -9.27 -6.16
N ARG A 95 -11.01 -8.18 -5.88
CA ARG A 95 -11.17 -7.03 -6.79
C ARG A 95 -9.85 -6.31 -7.11
N ARG A 96 -8.85 -6.38 -6.22
CA ARG A 96 -7.55 -5.71 -6.39
C ARG A 96 -6.49 -6.58 -7.05
N TRP A 97 -6.77 -7.85 -7.34
CA TRP A 97 -5.82 -8.78 -7.97
C TRP A 97 -5.28 -8.29 -9.32
N LYS A 98 -6.09 -7.56 -10.10
CA LYS A 98 -5.64 -6.97 -11.37
C LYS A 98 -4.45 -6.01 -11.18
N TYR A 99 -4.43 -5.25 -10.08
CA TYR A 99 -3.35 -4.33 -9.73
C TYR A 99 -2.13 -5.05 -9.15
N VAL A 100 -2.36 -6.03 -8.27
CA VAL A 100 -1.29 -6.88 -7.73
C VAL A 100 -0.54 -7.58 -8.87
N SER A 101 -1.28 -8.22 -9.79
CA SER A 101 -0.67 -8.91 -10.92
C SER A 101 0.05 -7.94 -11.87
N ALA A 102 -0.41 -6.71 -12.02
CA ALA A 102 0.28 -5.69 -12.82
C ALA A 102 1.60 -5.28 -12.15
N GLU A 103 1.60 -5.06 -10.83
CA GLU A 103 2.80 -4.72 -10.09
C GLU A 103 3.81 -5.88 -10.06
N MET A 104 3.36 -7.11 -9.86
CA MET A 104 4.23 -8.29 -9.95
C MET A 104 4.90 -8.40 -11.32
N ARG A 105 4.20 -8.07 -12.42
CA ARG A 105 4.79 -8.03 -13.77
C ARG A 105 5.82 -6.90 -13.90
N LYS A 106 5.57 -5.73 -13.32
CA LYS A 106 6.56 -4.64 -13.29
C LYS A 106 7.82 -5.05 -12.53
N GLN A 107 7.65 -5.65 -11.34
CA GLN A 107 8.74 -6.17 -10.52
C GLN A 107 9.55 -7.22 -11.27
N ALA A 108 8.89 -8.16 -11.96
CA ALA A 108 9.56 -9.14 -12.81
C ALA A 108 10.34 -8.49 -13.98
N ALA A 109 9.88 -7.36 -14.52
CA ALA A 109 10.53 -6.65 -15.62
C ALA A 109 11.81 -5.90 -15.19
N PHE A 110 11.96 -5.56 -13.91
CA PHE A 110 13.24 -5.06 -13.38
C PHE A 110 14.33 -6.14 -13.38
N GLY A 111 13.97 -7.39 -13.65
CA GLY A 111 14.87 -8.53 -13.60
C GLY A 111 15.18 -8.93 -12.16
N THR A 112 15.91 -10.03 -12.04
CA THR A 112 16.50 -10.45 -10.78
C THR A 112 17.99 -10.30 -10.91
N ASP A 113 18.65 -9.74 -9.91
CA ASP A 113 20.10 -9.88 -9.82
C ASP A 113 20.45 -11.38 -9.87
N PRO A 114 21.49 -11.77 -10.62
CA PRO A 114 21.88 -13.16 -10.71
C PRO A 114 22.16 -13.67 -9.30
N MET A 115 21.53 -14.80 -8.94
CA MET A 115 21.82 -15.47 -7.68
C MET A 115 23.30 -15.85 -7.67
N SER A 116 24.07 -15.19 -6.81
CA SER A 116 25.44 -15.57 -6.52
C SER A 116 25.47 -16.62 -5.40
N PHE A 117 26.47 -17.49 -5.46
CA PHE A 117 26.79 -18.39 -4.36
C PHE A 117 28.22 -18.08 -3.92
N GLU A 118 28.43 -18.03 -2.62
CA GLU A 118 29.77 -17.92 -2.04
C GLU A 118 30.01 -19.15 -1.15
N THR A 119 31.27 -19.57 -1.06
CA THR A 119 31.67 -20.72 -0.27
C THR A 119 32.73 -20.30 0.73
N ILE A 120 32.40 -20.42 2.01
CA ILE A 120 33.33 -20.27 3.12
C ILE A 120 33.93 -21.64 3.43
N VAL A 121 35.20 -21.84 3.08
CA VAL A 121 35.91 -23.10 3.35
C VAL A 121 36.37 -23.12 4.79
N GLN A 122 35.94 -24.14 5.54
CA GLN A 122 36.37 -24.36 6.92
C GLN A 122 37.22 -25.63 7.04
N PRO A 123 38.34 -25.60 7.78
CA PRO A 123 39.23 -26.76 7.97
C PRO A 123 38.64 -27.83 8.92
N ASN A 124 37.34 -27.81 9.18
CA ASN A 124 36.69 -28.65 10.18
C ASN A 124 36.32 -30.01 9.58
N ALA A 125 37.04 -31.07 9.96
CA ALA A 125 36.76 -32.45 9.57
C ALA A 125 35.56 -33.04 10.35
N GLY A 126 34.97 -34.11 9.81
CA GLY A 126 33.85 -34.83 10.43
C GLY A 126 32.51 -34.67 9.71
N ALA A 127 31.59 -35.59 9.97
CA ALA A 127 30.25 -35.62 9.39
C ALA A 127 29.20 -35.06 10.37
N ALA A 128 28.10 -34.51 9.82
CA ALA A 128 26.98 -33.96 10.59
C ALA A 128 27.43 -32.98 11.69
N LYS A 129 28.23 -31.98 11.33
CA LYS A 129 28.81 -31.03 12.30
C LYS A 129 27.76 -30.10 12.91
N TRP A 130 26.95 -29.48 12.05
CA TRP A 130 25.88 -28.56 12.43
C TRP A 130 24.57 -28.99 11.77
N LEU A 131 23.46 -28.68 12.41
CA LEU A 131 22.12 -28.95 11.93
C LEU A 131 21.30 -27.64 11.96
N GLY A 132 21.19 -27.02 10.78
CA GLY A 132 20.52 -25.74 10.61
C GLY A 132 21.35 -24.53 11.06
N GLY A 133 20.80 -23.34 10.82
CA GLY A 133 21.37 -22.07 11.23
C GLY A 133 20.31 -21.00 11.39
N VAL A 134 20.59 -20.01 12.23
CA VAL A 134 19.68 -18.93 12.58
C VAL A 134 20.31 -17.60 12.18
N LEU A 135 19.62 -16.84 11.32
CA LEU A 135 19.96 -15.46 10.99
C LEU A 135 19.48 -14.53 12.10
N THR A 136 20.36 -13.65 12.55
CA THR A 136 20.07 -12.64 13.58
C THR A 136 19.87 -11.26 12.98
N ASP A 137 19.37 -10.32 13.78
CA ASP A 137 19.29 -8.89 13.46
C ASP A 137 20.67 -8.23 13.28
N GLN A 138 21.74 -8.89 13.75
CA GLN A 138 23.13 -8.51 13.55
C GLN A 138 23.70 -8.98 12.20
N GLU A 139 22.86 -9.49 11.28
CA GLU A 139 23.25 -10.02 9.97
C GLU A 139 24.21 -11.21 10.02
N LYS A 140 24.36 -11.83 11.20
CA LYS A 140 25.20 -13.02 11.42
C LYS A 140 24.36 -14.29 11.48
N ILE A 141 24.92 -15.36 10.95
CA ILE A 141 24.31 -16.70 10.94
C ILE A 141 24.97 -17.56 12.00
N TYR A 142 24.17 -18.06 12.94
CA TYR A 142 24.62 -18.96 14.00
C TYR A 142 24.17 -20.38 13.67
N SER A 143 25.14 -21.24 13.35
CA SER A 143 24.93 -22.65 13.01
C SER A 143 24.92 -23.50 14.26
N ILE A 144 23.87 -24.30 14.42
CA ILE A 144 23.61 -25.03 15.67
C ILE A 144 24.37 -26.36 15.64
N PRO A 145 25.19 -26.68 16.65
CA PRO A 145 25.98 -27.90 16.65
C PRO A 145 25.11 -29.16 16.72
N TYR A 146 25.49 -30.18 15.96
CA TYR A 146 24.90 -31.50 16.03
C TYR A 146 25.86 -32.50 16.68
N ASN A 147 27.04 -32.69 16.07
CA ASN A 147 28.13 -33.51 16.60
C ASN A 147 29.39 -32.66 16.91
N ARG A 148 29.19 -31.46 17.45
CA ARG A 148 30.24 -30.49 17.78
C ARG A 148 29.97 -29.89 19.15
N SER A 149 31.02 -29.45 19.85
CA SER A 149 30.88 -28.72 21.12
C SER A 149 30.80 -27.21 20.93
N ASP A 150 31.01 -26.70 19.71
CA ASP A 150 31.06 -25.28 19.39
C ASP A 150 29.96 -24.84 18.42
N ILE A 151 29.49 -23.61 18.63
CA ILE A 151 28.57 -22.91 17.73
C ILE A 151 29.40 -22.18 16.70
N LEU A 152 29.08 -22.41 15.43
CA LEU A 152 29.71 -21.72 14.32
C LEU A 152 28.95 -20.42 14.03
N THR A 153 29.66 -19.30 14.07
CA THR A 153 29.16 -17.98 13.65
C THR A 153 29.73 -17.64 12.29
N ILE A 154 28.87 -17.30 11.34
CA ILE A 154 29.23 -16.89 9.99
C ILE A 154 28.86 -15.42 9.82
N ASP A 155 29.81 -14.64 9.30
CA ASP A 155 29.60 -13.27 8.85
C ASP A 155 29.61 -13.24 7.31
N PRO A 156 28.44 -13.15 6.65
CA PRO A 156 28.36 -13.12 5.20
C PRO A 156 28.95 -11.86 4.60
N SER A 157 28.97 -10.74 5.34
CA SER A 157 29.45 -9.45 4.83
C SER A 157 30.98 -9.42 4.72
N GLU A 158 31.66 -10.11 5.63
CA GLU A 158 33.11 -10.23 5.66
C GLU A 158 33.62 -11.54 5.05
N ASN A 159 32.72 -12.41 4.58
CA ASN A 159 33.03 -13.77 4.13
C ASN A 159 33.89 -14.53 5.17
N SER A 160 33.56 -14.36 6.45
CA SER A 160 34.37 -14.80 7.59
C SER A 160 33.58 -15.69 8.54
N PHE A 161 34.29 -16.38 9.44
CA PHE A 161 33.67 -17.22 10.45
C PHE A 161 34.44 -17.23 11.76
N SER A 162 33.73 -17.54 12.83
CA SER A 162 34.30 -17.75 14.16
C SER A 162 33.53 -18.86 14.88
N ASN A 163 34.11 -19.44 15.93
CA ASN A 163 33.46 -20.44 16.75
C ASN A 163 33.52 -20.02 18.22
N PHE A 164 32.50 -20.38 18.98
CA PHE A 164 32.53 -20.28 20.44
C PHE A 164 31.90 -21.52 21.06
N GLU A 165 32.40 -21.90 22.24
CA GLU A 165 31.93 -23.10 22.94
C GLU A 165 30.44 -22.97 23.30
N SER A 166 29.68 -24.00 22.96
CA SER A 166 28.26 -24.12 23.34
C SER A 166 28.08 -24.49 24.82
N GLY A 167 29.13 -25.03 25.44
CA GLY A 167 29.09 -25.62 26.78
C GLY A 167 28.46 -27.02 26.82
N ALA A 168 27.94 -27.52 25.70
CA ALA A 168 27.43 -28.88 25.56
C ALA A 168 28.49 -29.80 24.92
N SER A 169 28.49 -31.07 25.30
CA SER A 169 29.38 -32.08 24.76
C SER A 169 28.61 -33.37 24.47
N GLY A 170 29.08 -34.14 23.49
CA GLY A 170 28.40 -35.34 23.02
C GLY A 170 28.10 -35.29 21.52
N ALA A 171 27.19 -36.18 21.10
CA ALA A 171 26.69 -36.27 19.75
C ALA A 171 25.18 -36.00 19.76
N ALA A 172 24.61 -35.68 18.60
CA ALA A 172 23.17 -35.48 18.47
C ALA A 172 22.59 -34.46 19.45
N LEU A 173 23.27 -33.33 19.65
CA LEU A 173 22.93 -32.39 20.72
C LEU A 173 21.59 -31.66 20.48
N TRP A 174 21.41 -31.11 19.27
CA TRP A 174 20.29 -30.22 18.96
C TRP A 174 19.67 -30.58 17.60
N GLU A 175 18.34 -30.41 17.47
CA GLU A 175 17.59 -30.53 16.20
C GLU A 175 17.63 -29.24 15.36
N GLY A 176 17.94 -28.11 15.99
CA GLY A 176 17.90 -26.79 15.37
C GLY A 176 17.74 -25.70 16.43
N ALA A 177 17.38 -24.50 16.00
CA ALA A 177 17.11 -23.39 16.90
C ALA A 177 16.17 -22.35 16.30
N VAL A 178 15.65 -21.47 17.15
CA VAL A 178 14.73 -20.40 16.78
C VAL A 178 15.21 -19.07 17.35
N LEU A 179 15.17 -18.00 16.55
CA LEU A 179 15.33 -16.63 17.01
C LEU A 179 14.03 -16.13 17.63
N ALA A 180 14.05 -15.80 18.92
CA ALA A 180 12.91 -15.21 19.59
C ALA A 180 12.89 -13.67 19.45
N PRO A 181 11.72 -13.02 19.61
CA PRO A 181 11.61 -11.55 19.53
C PRO A 181 12.43 -10.77 20.57
N ASN A 182 12.93 -11.45 21.60
CA ASN A 182 13.83 -10.86 22.61
C ASN A 182 15.30 -10.82 22.16
N GLY A 183 15.60 -11.16 20.90
CA GLY A 183 16.96 -11.18 20.35
C GLY A 183 17.80 -12.38 20.79
N LYS A 184 17.20 -13.40 21.44
CA LYS A 184 17.91 -14.61 21.88
C LYS A 184 17.60 -15.80 20.98
N ILE A 185 18.60 -16.66 20.81
CA ILE A 185 18.47 -17.92 20.08
C ILE A 185 18.21 -19.04 21.09
N TYR A 186 17.16 -19.81 20.85
CA TYR A 186 16.79 -20.99 21.65
C TYR A 186 17.00 -22.25 20.84
N ALA A 187 17.96 -23.08 21.24
CA ALA A 187 18.22 -24.38 20.62
C ALA A 187 17.23 -25.45 21.12
N ILE A 188 16.82 -26.33 20.20
CA ILE A 188 15.87 -27.41 20.46
C ILE A 188 16.68 -28.68 20.69
N PRO A 189 16.71 -29.25 21.91
CA PRO A 189 17.51 -30.44 22.18
C PRO A 189 16.96 -31.63 21.39
N ARG A 190 17.84 -32.44 20.80
CA ARG A 190 17.42 -33.68 20.11
C ARG A 190 17.20 -34.81 21.10
N ASP A 191 18.19 -35.04 21.95
CA ASP A 191 18.13 -36.06 23.00
C ASP A 191 18.06 -35.39 24.38
N SER A 192 17.29 -35.98 25.30
CA SER A 192 17.02 -35.43 26.64
C SER A 192 17.48 -36.33 27.79
N SER A 193 18.44 -37.23 27.54
CA SER A 193 18.92 -38.17 28.56
C SER A 193 19.61 -37.49 29.74
#